data_AF-A0A366WTZ1-F1
#
_entry.id   AF-A0A366WTZ1-F1
#
_cell.length_a   1.000
_cell.length_b   1.000
_cell.length_c   1.000
_cell.angle_alpha   90.00
_cell.angle_beta   90.00
_cell.angle_gamma   90.00
#
_symmetry.space_group_name_H-M   'P 1'
#
loop_
_entity.id
_entity.type
_entity.pdbx_description
1 polymer ?
#
loop_
_entity_poly.entity_id
_entity_poly.type
_entity_poly.pdbx_seq_one_letter_code
_entity_poly.pdbx_strand_id
1 'polypeptide(L)' 'MQILRVVLLIAAGVVLAGCGADGEPIQPTMSANIGVGSSGTYGGVGVGLRRGGVGVFLGL' A
#
# COMPACT_ATOMS: atom_id res chain seq x y z
N MET A 1 -20.64 -31.73 12.96
CA MET A 1 -19.43 -30.89 13.21
C MET A 1 -18.47 -30.83 12.01
N GLN A 2 -18.31 -31.89 11.23
CA GLN A 2 -17.36 -31.92 10.10
C GLN A 2 -17.73 -30.98 8.95
N ILE A 3 -19.02 -30.93 8.59
CA ILE A 3 -19.55 -30.04 7.54
C ILE A 3 -19.31 -28.56 7.88
N LEU A 4 -19.51 -28.16 9.14
CA LEU A 4 -19.32 -26.77 9.57
C LEU A 4 -17.85 -26.32 9.43
N ARG A 5 -16.89 -27.19 9.73
CA ARG A 5 -15.46 -26.91 9.58
C ARG A 5 -15.08 -26.70 8.11
N VAL A 6 -15.61 -27.53 7.22
CA VAL A 6 -15.37 -27.42 5.78
C VAL A 6 -15.91 -26.08 5.24
N VAL A 7 -17.11 -25.68 5.66
CA VAL A 7 -17.69 -24.38 5.27
C VAL A 7 -16.82 -23.20 5.75
N LEU A 8 -16.30 -23.27 6.98
CA LEU A 8 -15.45 -22.22 7.56
C LEU A 8 -14.12 -22.06 6.80
N LEU A 9 -13.51 -23.18 6.40
CA LEU A 9 -12.27 -23.17 5.62
C LEU A 9 -12.47 -22.59 4.22
N ILE A 10 -13.60 -22.93 3.57
CA ILE A 10 -13.94 -22.38 2.26
C ILE A 10 -14.19 -20.87 2.35
N ALA A 11 -14.96 -20.43 3.35
CA ALA A 11 -15.24 -19.01 3.59
C ALA A 11 -13.94 -18.20 3.84
N ALA A 12 -13.03 -18.75 4.65
CA ALA A 12 -11.73 -18.12 4.89
C ALA A 12 -10.88 -17.99 3.62
N GLY A 13 -10.87 -19.03 2.77
CA GLY A 13 -10.16 -19.00 1.49
C GLY A 13 -10.68 -17.93 0.53
N VAL A 14 -12.01 -17.76 0.44
CA VAL A 14 -12.63 -16.74 -0.42
C VAL A 14 -12.31 -15.32 0.06
N VAL A 15 -12.31 -15.10 1.38
CA VAL A 15 -11.94 -13.79 1.97
C VAL A 15 -10.48 -13.45 1.68
N LEU A 16 -9.57 -14.42 1.79
CA LEU A 16 -8.14 -14.21 1.47
C LEU A 16 -7.92 -13.93 -0.02
N ALA A 17 -8.59 -14.67 -0.91
CA ALA A 17 -8.51 -14.44 -2.35
C ALA A 17 -9.08 -13.07 -2.75
N GLY A 18 -10.16 -12.63 -2.10
CA GLY A 18 -10.74 -11.29 -2.29
C GLY A 18 -9.93 -10.15 -1.66
N CYS A 19 -9.08 -10.44 -0.68
CA CYS A 19 -8.21 -9.45 -0.03
C CYS A 19 -7.05 -8.97 -0.93
N GLY A 20 -6.89 -9.56 -2.12
CA GLY A 20 -6.00 -9.02 -3.14
C GLY A 20 -4.52 -9.25 -2.85
N ALA A 21 -4.16 -10.46 -2.38
CA ALA A 21 -2.76 -10.90 -2.32
C ALA A 21 -2.05 -10.78 -3.68
N ASP A 22 -2.82 -10.82 -4.78
CA ASP A 22 -2.37 -10.66 -6.17
C ASP A 22 -2.81 -9.33 -6.79
N GLY A 23 -3.02 -8.29 -6.00
CA GLY A 23 -3.46 -6.99 -6.52
C GLY A 23 -2.47 -6.40 -7.54
N GLU A 24 -3.00 -5.93 -8.68
CA GLU A 24 -2.26 -5.24 -9.76
C GLU A 24 -1.18 -4.31 -9.21
N PRO A 25 -0.01 -4.24 -9.88
CA PRO A 25 1.13 -3.46 -9.43
C PRO A 25 0.70 -2.01 -9.18
N ILE A 26 0.53 -1.66 -7.90
CA ILE A 26 0.30 -0.30 -7.45
C ILE A 26 1.52 0.51 -7.85
N GLN A 27 1.35 1.58 -8.62
CA GLN A 27 2.47 2.39 -9.05
C GLN A 27 2.95 3.22 -7.85
N PRO A 28 4.14 2.92 -7.28
CA PRO A 28 4.68 3.75 -6.22
C PRO A 28 5.13 5.08 -6.83
N THR A 29 4.67 6.19 -6.26
CA THR A 29 5.15 7.52 -6.58
C THR A 29 6.25 7.90 -5.61
N MET A 30 7.49 7.98 -6.09
CA MET A 30 8.61 8.49 -5.31
C MET A 30 8.77 9.99 -5.54
N SER A 31 8.90 10.76 -4.48
CA SER A 31 9.13 12.21 -4.51
C SER A 31 10.41 12.52 -3.74
N ALA A 32 11.41 13.07 -4.42
CA ALA A 32 12.64 13.56 -3.81
C ALA A 32 12.78 15.05 -4.13
N ASN A 33 12.89 15.88 -3.10
CA ASN A 33 13.01 17.33 -3.22
C ASN A 33 14.31 17.78 -2.57
N ILE A 34 15.03 18.69 -3.22
CA ILE A 34 16.26 19.29 -2.69
C ILE A 34 16.07 20.80 -2.77
N GLY A 35 15.90 21.43 -1.61
CA GLY A 35 15.82 22.87 -1.46
C GLY A 35 17.18 23.45 -1.11
N VAL A 36 17.56 24.54 -1.77
CA VAL A 36 18.75 25.33 -1.45
C VAL A 36 18.29 26.71 -1.02
N GLY A 37 18.54 27.06 0.24
CA GLY A 37 18.17 28.35 0.82
C GLY A 37 19.38 29.09 1.38
N SER A 38 19.18 30.32 1.81
CA SER A 38 20.23 31.16 2.43
C SER A 38 20.83 30.56 3.71
N SER A 39 20.12 29.63 4.37
CA SER A 39 20.55 28.93 5.58
C SER A 39 21.12 27.52 5.32
N GLY A 40 21.31 27.12 4.06
CA GLY A 40 21.87 25.82 3.68
C GLY A 40 20.94 24.99 2.79
N THR A 41 21.33 23.73 2.58
CA THR A 41 20.59 22.75 1.77
C THR A 41 19.74 21.86 2.67
N TYR A 42 18.49 21.64 2.27
CA TYR A 42 17.61 20.65 2.90
C TYR A 42 17.06 19.71 1.84
N GLY A 43 17.07 18.41 2.15
CA GLY A 43 16.50 17.38 1.30
C GLY A 43 15.27 16.79 1.98
N GLY A 44 14.20 16.58 1.22
CA GLY A 44 13.02 15.85 1.65
C GLY A 44 12.77 14.67 0.72
N VAL A 45 12.52 13.49 1.29
CA VAL A 45 12.21 12.28 0.52
C VAL A 45 10.89 11.72 1.01
N GLY A 46 9.99 11.41 0.08
CA GLY A 46 8.72 10.77 0.37
C GLY A 46 8.35 9.71 -0.65
N VAL A 47 7.65 8.71 -0.17
CA VAL A 47 7.10 7.61 -0.95
C VAL A 47 5.58 7.62 -0.81
N GLY A 48 4.90 7.59 -1.95
CA GLY A 48 3.46 7.52 -2.04
C GLY A 48 3.01 6.24 -2.72
N LEU A 49 1.92 5.66 -2.25
CA LEU A 49 1.21 4.57 -2.92
C LEU A 49 -0.17 5.10 -3.31
N ARG A 50 -0.55 4.91 -4.58
CA ARG A 50 -1.89 5.26 -5.07
C ARG A 50 -2.59 4.03 -5.63
N ARG A 51 -3.80 3.78 -5.15
CA ARG A 51 -4.69 2.72 -5.66
C ARG A 51 -6.08 3.32 -5.86
N GLY A 52 -6.42 3.62 -7.12
CA GLY A 52 -7.66 4.33 -7.46
C GLY A 52 -7.74 5.71 -6.79
N GLY A 53 -8.85 5.98 -6.09
CA GLY A 53 -9.08 7.24 -5.35
C GLY A 53 -8.41 7.32 -3.98
N VAL A 54 -7.74 6.27 -3.51
CA VAL A 54 -7.08 6.23 -2.19
C VAL A 54 -5.57 6.31 -2.37
N GLY A 55 -4.93 7.26 -1.66
CA GLY A 55 -3.49 7.47 -1.67
C GLY A 55 -2.92 7.54 -0.26
N VAL A 56 -1.81 6.86 -0.02
CA VAL A 56 -1.03 6.92 1.24
C VAL A 56 0.32 7.53 0.92
N PHE A 57 0.76 8.53 1.68
CA PHE A 57 2.05 9.19 1.50
C PHE A 57 2.82 9.17 2.82
N LEU A 58 4.10 8.79 2.75
CA LEU A 58 5.03 8.79 3.87
C LEU A 58 6.26 9.60 3.48
N GLY A 59 6.65 10.60 4.27
CA GLY A 59 7.80 11.46 3.99
C GLY A 59 8.60 11.82 5.23
N LEU A 60 9.86 12.17 4.99
CA LEU A 60 10.83 12.73 5.96
C LEU A 60 11.22 14.15 5.55
#